data_AF-A0A6V6Z848-F1
#
_entry.id   AF-A0A6V6Z848-F1
#
_cell.length_a   1.000
_cell.length_b   1.000
_cell.length_c   1.000
_cell.angle_alpha   90.00
_cell.angle_beta   90.00
_cell.angle_gamma   90.00
#
_symmetry.space_group_name_H-M   'P 1'
#
loop_
_entity.id
_entity.type
_entity.pdbx_description
1 polymer ?
#
loop_
_entity_poly.entity_id
_entity_poly.type
_entity_poly.pdbx_seq_one_letter_code
_entity_poly.pdbx_strand_id
1 'polypeptide(L)'
;MDIYKVIYRILLAVVIIYPNYIFFKGLKNSKKKHYKYNLLYFLASIVTPCSIIFLIALVMTSPAFNHLTDIELDLQNLTTRIIVGSIIFLPSILVNICFAKLYLKRISKIKNKNEIELIGSE
;
A
#
# COMPACT_ATOMS: atom_id res chain seq x y z
N MET A 1 -0.75 -2.41 28.47
CA MET A 1 -0.75 -2.52 26.99
C MET A 1 0.60 -2.02 26.50
N ASP A 2 1.37 -2.84 25.78
CA ASP A 2 2.70 -2.45 25.29
C ASP A 2 2.62 -1.21 24.38
N ILE A 3 3.34 -0.15 24.74
CA ILE A 3 3.41 1.11 23.97
C ILE A 3 3.77 0.84 22.51
N TYR A 4 4.66 -0.13 22.26
CA TYR A 4 5.07 -0.52 20.91
C TYR A 4 3.93 -1.08 20.07
N LYS A 5 3.04 -1.89 20.66
CA LYS A 5 1.86 -2.41 19.95
C LYS A 5 0.94 -1.26 19.50
N VAL A 6 0.88 -0.18 20.29
CA VAL A 6 0.13 1.03 19.94
C VAL A 6 0.80 1.77 18.78
N ILE A 7 2.13 1.98 18.85
CA ILE A 7 2.90 2.62 17.78
C ILE A 7 2.72 1.89 16.45
N TYR A 8 2.84 0.55 16.45
CA TYR A 8 2.63 -0.26 15.25
C TYR A 8 1.23 -0.11 14.65
N ARG A 9 0.19 -0.04 15.49
CA ARG A 9 -1.18 0.19 15.03
C ARG A 9 -1.37 1.58 14.43
N ILE A 10 -0.75 2.60 15.02
CA ILE A 10 -0.77 3.98 14.49
C ILE A 10 -0.07 4.01 13.12
N LEU A 11 1.10 3.39 12.98
CA LEU A 11 1.82 3.31 11.71
C LEU A 11 0.98 2.62 10.64
N LEU A 12 0.36 1.47 10.97
CA LEU A 12 -0.54 0.76 10.05
C LEU A 12 -1.72 1.65 9.62
N ALA A 13 -2.33 2.38 10.56
CA ALA A 13 -3.40 3.32 10.25
C ALA A 13 -2.91 4.42 9.29
N VAL A 14 -1.71 4.97 9.49
CA VAL A 14 -1.12 5.98 8.59
C VAL A 14 -0.90 5.41 7.18
N VAL A 15 -0.39 4.18 7.06
CA VAL A 15 -0.16 3.51 5.76
C VAL A 15 -1.44 3.31 4.95
N ILE A 16 -2.58 3.17 5.63
CA ILE A 16 -3.88 3.04 4.97
C ILE A 16 -4.48 4.43 4.74
N ILE A 17 -4.58 5.27 5.77
CA ILE A 17 -5.30 6.55 5.71
C ILE A 17 -4.62 7.54 4.76
N TYR A 18 -3.29 7.67 4.82
CA TYR A 18 -2.58 8.71 4.06
C TYR A 18 -2.68 8.51 2.54
N PRO A 19 -2.40 7.32 1.97
CA PRO A 19 -2.56 7.08 0.54
C PRO A 19 -4.02 7.18 0.08
N ASN A 20 -4.99 6.73 0.90
CA ASN A 20 -6.42 6.91 0.62
C ASN A 20 -6.83 8.37 0.56
N TYR A 21 -6.31 9.20 1.46
CA TYR A 21 -6.57 10.64 1.43
C TYR A 21 -6.02 11.29 0.15
N ILE A 22 -4.79 10.94 -0.26
CA ILE A 22 -4.20 11.41 -1.53
C ILE A 22 -5.06 10.97 -2.71
N PHE A 23 -5.47 9.70 -2.74
CA PHE A 23 -6.31 9.16 -3.81
C PHE A 23 -7.66 9.89 -3.89
N PHE A 24 -8.32 10.08 -2.76
CA PHE A 24 -9.60 10.77 -2.68
C PHE A 24 -9.50 12.23 -3.16
N LYS A 25 -8.46 12.95 -2.72
CA LYS A 25 -8.19 14.32 -3.18
C LYS A 25 -7.94 14.36 -4.69
N GLY A 26 -7.16 13.41 -5.22
CA GLY A 26 -6.89 13.30 -6.67
C GLY A 26 -8.14 12.96 -7.49
N LEU A 27 -9.02 12.12 -6.97
CA LEU A 27 -10.29 11.76 -7.61
C LEU A 27 -11.27 12.93 -7.63
N LYS A 28 -11.36 13.70 -6.54
CA LYS A 28 -12.19 14.91 -6.45
C LYS A 28 -11.77 15.95 -7.49
N ASN A 29 -10.46 16.15 -7.67
CA ASN A 29 -9.93 17.05 -8.70
C ASN A 29 -10.27 16.59 -10.13
N SER A 30 -10.49 15.29 -10.33
CA SER A 30 -10.87 14.72 -11.63
C SER A 30 -12.38 14.83 -11.95
N LYS A 31 -13.17 15.57 -11.15
CA LYS A 31 -14.64 15.77 -11.29
C LYS A 31 -15.46 14.46 -11.38
N LYS A 32 -14.91 13.32 -10.93
CA LYS A 32 -15.58 12.00 -10.98
C LYS A 32 -16.10 11.60 -9.60
N LYS A 33 -17.42 11.58 -9.39
CA LYS A 33 -18.07 11.00 -8.19
C LYS A 33 -18.32 9.48 -8.34
N HIS A 34 -17.30 8.71 -8.68
CA HIS A 34 -17.46 7.26 -8.82
C HIS A 34 -16.98 6.53 -7.56
N TYR A 35 -17.92 6.27 -6.65
CA TYR A 35 -17.72 5.52 -5.41
C TYR A 35 -16.98 4.19 -5.63
N LYS A 36 -17.24 3.52 -6.78
CA LYS A 36 -16.61 2.25 -7.16
C LYS A 36 -15.07 2.31 -7.19
N TYR A 37 -14.47 3.36 -7.75
CA TYR A 37 -13.01 3.49 -7.80
C TYR A 37 -12.41 3.73 -6.42
N ASN A 38 -13.15 4.44 -5.55
CA ASN A 38 -12.72 4.71 -4.19
C ASN A 38 -12.73 3.45 -3.34
N LEU A 39 -13.79 2.63 -3.45
CA LEU A 39 -13.90 1.34 -2.77
C LEU A 39 -12.80 0.37 -3.22
N LEU A 40 -12.56 0.25 -4.53
CA LEU A 40 -11.51 -0.63 -5.06
C LEU A 40 -10.12 -0.21 -4.61
N TYR A 41 -9.81 1.09 -4.64
CA TYR A 41 -8.52 1.57 -4.15
C TYR A 41 -8.37 1.36 -2.64
N PHE A 42 -9.43 1.61 -1.85
CA PHE A 42 -9.43 1.37 -0.41
C PHE A 42 -9.14 -0.09 -0.08
N LEU A 43 -9.81 -1.03 -0.74
CA LEU A 43 -9.53 -2.47 -0.59
C LEU A 43 -8.09 -2.80 -0.98
N ALA A 44 -7.61 -2.30 -2.11
CA ALA A 44 -6.23 -2.52 -2.54
C ALA A 44 -5.21 -1.97 -1.53
N SER A 45 -5.47 -0.81 -0.94
CA SER A 45 -4.58 -0.18 0.04
C SER A 45 -4.44 -0.95 1.36
N ILE A 46 -5.39 -1.85 1.65
CA ILE A 46 -5.35 -2.77 2.80
C ILE A 46 -4.68 -4.08 2.38
N VAL A 47 -5.09 -4.66 1.25
CA VAL A 47 -4.55 -5.93 0.76
C VAL A 47 -3.05 -5.85 0.49
N THR A 48 -2.58 -4.73 -0.07
CA THR A 48 -1.18 -4.54 -0.44
C THR A 48 -0.22 -4.64 0.76
N PRO A 49 -0.34 -3.83 1.83
CA PRO A 49 0.53 -3.97 3.00
C PRO A 49 0.37 -5.33 3.69
N CYS A 50 -0.83 -5.90 3.74
CA CYS A 50 -1.03 -7.26 4.27
C CYS A 50 -0.25 -8.31 3.46
N SER A 51 -0.27 -8.22 2.12
CA SER A 51 0.47 -9.13 1.25
C SER A 51 1.99 -8.97 1.40
N ILE A 52 2.48 -7.74 1.58
CA ILE A 52 3.90 -7.46 1.84
C ILE A 52 4.35 -8.08 3.16
N ILE A 53 3.57 -7.88 4.23
CA ILE A 53 3.84 -8.47 5.55
C ILE A 53 3.88 -10.00 5.44
N PHE A 54 2.89 -10.58 4.75
CA PHE A 54 2.81 -12.03 4.58
C PHE A 54 4.00 -12.60 3.80
N LEU A 55 4.40 -11.96 2.69
CA LEU A 55 5.56 -12.37 1.90
C LEU A 55 6.85 -12.28 2.71
N ILE A 56 7.05 -11.19 3.46
CA ILE A 56 8.24 -11.04 4.31
C ILE A 56 8.26 -12.10 5.40
N ALA A 57 7.13 -12.35 6.06
CA ALA A 57 7.04 -13.42 7.07
C ALA A 57 7.39 -14.78 6.45
N LEU A 58 6.86 -15.09 5.28
CA LEU A 58 7.12 -16.35 4.58
C LEU A 58 8.62 -16.51 4.23
N VAL A 59 9.26 -15.45 3.72
CA VAL A 59 10.71 -15.45 3.42
C VAL A 59 11.52 -15.62 4.70
N MET A 60 11.20 -14.89 5.77
CA MET A 60 11.90 -14.96 7.06
C MET A 60 11.75 -16.31 7.75
N THR A 61 10.62 -17.00 7.58
CA THR A 61 10.42 -18.35 8.13
C THR A 61 11.00 -19.45 7.25
N SER A 62 11.51 -19.12 6.06
CA SER A 62 12.00 -20.13 5.13
C SER A 62 13.37 -20.67 5.56
N PRO A 63 13.58 -22.00 5.55
CA PRO A 63 14.87 -22.59 5.93
C PRO A 63 15.99 -22.18 4.97
N ALA A 64 15.68 -21.92 3.70
CA ALA A 64 16.64 -21.45 2.72
C ALA A 64 17.20 -20.06 3.06
N PHE A 65 16.36 -19.13 3.53
CA PHE A 65 16.80 -17.80 3.94
C PHE A 65 17.69 -17.87 5.19
N ASN A 66 17.31 -18.71 6.16
CA ASN A 66 18.08 -18.90 7.39
C ASN A 66 19.45 -19.53 7.10
N HIS A 67 19.52 -20.52 6.23
CA HIS A 67 20.79 -21.14 5.82
C HIS A 67 21.70 -20.20 5.02
N LEU A 68 21.15 -19.29 4.22
CA LEU A 68 21.95 -18.38 3.39
C LEU A 68 22.47 -17.16 4.14
N THR A 69 21.78 -16.74 5.19
CA THR A 69 22.10 -15.50 5.90
C THR A 69 22.76 -15.73 7.26
N ASP A 70 22.60 -16.92 7.86
CA ASP A 70 23.06 -17.24 9.21
C ASP A 70 22.52 -16.24 10.27
N ILE A 71 21.41 -15.55 9.94
CA ILE A 71 20.76 -14.56 10.80
C ILE A 71 19.67 -15.27 11.61
N GLU A 72 19.92 -15.51 12.89
CA GLU A 72 18.85 -15.78 13.85
C GLU A 72 18.16 -14.46 14.21
N LEU A 73 16.94 -14.28 13.71
CA LEU A 73 16.12 -13.13 14.06
C LEU A 73 15.51 -13.32 15.44
N ASP A 74 16.18 -12.77 16.45
CA ASP A 74 15.54 -12.60 17.75
C ASP A 74 14.47 -11.51 17.67
N LEU A 75 13.22 -11.93 17.48
CA LEU A 75 12.04 -11.06 17.46
C LEU A 75 11.67 -10.50 18.84
N GLN A 76 12.33 -10.94 19.92
CA GLN A 76 12.20 -10.32 21.24
C GLN A 76 13.06 -9.06 21.36
N ASN A 77 14.18 -9.01 20.62
CA ASN A 77 15.06 -7.85 20.61
C ASN A 77 14.39 -6.63 19.95
N LEU A 78 14.41 -5.51 20.67
CA LEU A 78 13.85 -4.22 20.23
C LEU A 78 14.43 -3.77 18.89
N THR A 79 15.75 -3.89 18.74
CA THR A 79 16.47 -3.43 17.54
C THR A 79 15.99 -4.18 16.30
N THR A 80 15.88 -5.51 16.39
CA THR A 80 15.37 -6.37 15.32
C THR A 80 13.94 -5.97 14.94
N ARG A 81 13.08 -5.74 15.93
CA ARG A 81 11.68 -5.32 15.67
C ARG A 81 11.63 -3.99 14.92
N ILE A 82 12.40 -2.99 15.33
CA ILE A 82 12.43 -1.67 14.68
C ILE A 82 12.93 -1.78 13.23
N ILE A 83 13.98 -2.57 12.98
CA ILE A 83 14.53 -2.79 11.65
C ILE A 83 13.50 -3.46 10.74
N VAL A 84 12.91 -4.58 11.20
CA VAL A 84 11.89 -5.31 10.43
C VAL A 84 10.66 -4.43 10.18
N GLY A 85 10.20 -3.69 11.20
CA GLY A 85 9.12 -2.72 11.06
C GLY A 85 9.43 -1.68 9.98
N SER A 86 10.61 -1.08 10.01
CA SER A 86 11.00 -0.05 9.04
C SER A 86 11.05 -0.61 7.60
N ILE A 87 11.57 -1.81 7.42
CA ILE A 87 11.61 -2.52 6.13
C ILE A 87 10.21 -2.84 5.61
N ILE A 88 9.23 -3.05 6.49
CA ILE A 88 7.84 -3.32 6.08
C ILE A 88 7.10 -2.01 5.76
N PHE A 89 7.15 -1.04 6.67
CA PHE A 89 6.30 0.14 6.62
C PHE A 89 6.72 1.13 5.51
N LEU A 90 8.01 1.39 5.34
CA LEU A 90 8.48 2.36 4.34
C LEU A 90 8.11 1.92 2.91
N PRO A 91 8.42 0.69 2.45
CA PRO A 91 8.00 0.23 1.13
C PRO A 91 6.48 0.16 0.98
N SER A 92 5.74 -0.24 2.02
CA SER A 92 4.27 -0.30 1.96
C SER A 92 3.65 1.06 1.67
N ILE A 93 4.13 2.13 2.32
CA ILE A 93 3.68 3.51 2.06
C ILE A 93 4.00 3.91 0.62
N LEU A 94 5.23 3.67 0.17
CA LEU A 94 5.68 4.04 -1.18
C LEU A 94 4.88 3.31 -2.26
N VAL A 95 4.67 2.00 -2.11
CA VAL A 95 3.88 1.18 -3.05
C VAL A 95 2.43 1.67 -3.08
N ASN A 96 1.80 1.91 -1.93
CA ASN A 96 0.42 2.41 -1.89
C ASN A 96 0.27 3.79 -2.56
N ILE A 97 1.22 4.71 -2.34
CA ILE A 97 1.23 6.03 -3.00
C ILE A 97 1.44 5.90 -4.51
N CYS A 98 2.39 5.06 -4.94
CA CYS A 98 2.66 4.81 -6.36
C CYS A 98 1.42 4.24 -7.04
N PHE A 99 0.78 3.24 -6.41
CA PHE A 99 -0.46 2.65 -6.88
C PHE A 99 -1.58 3.69 -7.00
N ALA A 100 -1.71 4.60 -6.02
CA ALA A 100 -2.68 5.70 -6.07
C ALA A 100 -2.51 6.55 -7.35
N LYS A 101 -1.27 6.97 -7.63
CA LYS A 101 -0.93 7.81 -8.79
C LYS A 101 -1.19 7.07 -10.10
N LEU A 102 -0.75 5.81 -10.21
CA LEU A 102 -0.96 4.99 -11.40
C LEU A 102 -2.45 4.75 -11.67
N TYR A 103 -3.22 4.47 -10.62
CA TYR A 103 -4.65 4.21 -10.73
C TYR A 103 -5.41 5.46 -11.17
N LEU A 104 -5.12 6.63 -10.58
CA LEU A 104 -5.68 7.92 -11.02
C LEU A 104 -5.31 8.22 -12.49
N LYS A 105 -4.05 7.99 -12.89
CA LYS A 105 -3.61 8.20 -14.27
C LYS A 105 -4.37 7.30 -15.26
N ARG A 106 -4.65 6.06 -14.88
CA ARG A 106 -5.44 5.12 -15.70
C ARG A 106 -6.89 5.57 -15.85
N ILE A 107 -7.53 6.02 -14.76
CA ILE A 107 -8.90 6.56 -14.78
C ILE A 107 -8.99 7.82 -15.65
N SER A 108 -7.96 8.67 -15.66
CA SER A 108 -7.88 9.85 -16.51
C SER A 108 -7.74 9.47 -18.00
N LYS A 109 -6.82 8.56 -18.35
CA LYS A 109 -6.60 8.11 -19.74
C LYS A 109 -7.82 7.46 -20.39
N ILE A 110 -8.55 6.61 -19.66
CA ILE A 110 -9.77 5.96 -20.17
C ILE A 110 -10.82 7.01 -20.56
N LYS A 111 -10.88 8.14 -19.84
CA LYS A 111 -11.80 9.23 -20.15
C LYS A 111 -11.47 9.88 -21.49
N ASN A 112 -10.21 10.29 -21.69
CA ASN A 112 -9.80 10.94 -22.94
C ASN A 112 -10.09 10.03 -24.14
N LYS A 113 -9.87 8.71 -24.00
CA LYS A 113 -10.18 7.77 -25.07
C LYS A 113 -11.69 7.71 -25.38
N ASN A 114 -12.53 7.56 -24.35
CA ASN A 114 -13.98 7.49 -24.54
C ASN A 114 -14.56 8.82 -25.03
N GLU A 115 -14.03 9.97 -24.61
CA GLU A 115 -14.44 11.29 -25.12
C GLU A 115 -14.04 11.48 -26.59
N ILE A 116 -12.87 10.99 -27.01
CA ILE A 116 -12.45 11.01 -28.42
C ILE A 116 -13.29 10.04 -29.28
N GLU A 117 -13.63 8.86 -28.76
CA GLU A 117 -14.52 7.90 -29.45
C GLU A 117 -15.95 8.44 -29.62
N LEU A 118 -16.45 9.25 -28.68
CA LEU A 118 -17.77 9.90 -28.78
C LEU A 118 -17.81 11.08 -29.77
N ILE A 119 -16.67 11.71 -30.05
CA ILE A 119 -16.57 12.82 -31.02
C ILE A 119 -16.41 12.31 -32.46
N GLY A 120 -15.86 11.11 -32.65
CA GLY A 120 -15.67 10.50 -33.97
C GLY A 120 -16.87 9.69 -34.50
N SER A 121 -17.98 9.67 -33.77
CA SER A 121 -19.20 8.92 -34.14
C SER A 121 -20.35 9.78 -34.65
N GLU A 122 -20.08 11.05 -35.00
CA GLU A 122 -21.03 11.92 -35.74
C GLU A 122 -20.75 11.91 -37.25
#